data_AF-A0A2N1AND5-F1
#
_entry.id   AF-A0A2N1AND5-F1
#
_cell.length_a   1.000
_cell.length_b   1.000
_cell.length_c   1.000
_cell.angle_alpha   90.00
_cell.angle_beta   90.00
_cell.angle_gamma   90.00
#
_symmetry.space_group_name_H-M   'P 1'
#
loop_
_entity.id
_entity.type
_entity.pdbx_description
1 polymer ?
#
loop_
_entity_poly.entity_id
_entity_poly.type
_entity_poly.pdbx_seq_one_letter_code
_entity_poly.pdbx_strand_id
1 'polypeptide(L)'
;MQKARILQQGSIHCFPVGLRDEQGKLANAEVSAVMYDGERLLLASDKPIPGEHRSAVFALPMTDDGPDDSQLEYFTTPLIKRAVKYEDFALTADGKHVLATTGFDRIDDVTHDLNAYNHLLIWPLGEPEKVQAVDPDPRDGVEGSLELRNKLNHAIGLPYYKIEGLAAVPGELGDGLLLFGVREQGQRHDDFAYVSRVVGAHYVVNASGNLEFIDELRELYAFEPTEHEGVAIECGLSSLEYDPYHHRLYLMTSFETEVDNVARIGGYLWLMELDNLTTGEPPALILGMDGTPFEFEHKAEGLAVLDHERVFVVYDNDREMGVGSIDERDERHASEALYTLLHME
;
A
#
# COMPACT_ATOMS: atom_id res chain seq x y z
N MET A 1 7.39 -16.73 18.46
CA MET A 1 6.10 -16.04 18.22
C MET A 1 6.38 -14.59 18.37
N GLN A 2 6.25 -13.84 17.29
CA GLN A 2 6.56 -12.42 17.27
C GLN A 2 5.39 -11.63 17.82
N LYS A 3 5.70 -10.59 18.61
CA LYS A 3 4.70 -9.77 19.28
C LYS A 3 4.78 -8.32 18.82
N ALA A 4 3.68 -7.61 18.97
CA ALA A 4 3.61 -6.17 18.78
C ALA A 4 3.01 -5.48 20.01
N ARG A 5 3.51 -4.27 20.29
CA ARG A 5 2.89 -3.32 21.20
C ARG A 5 2.84 -1.94 20.58
N ILE A 6 1.76 -1.22 20.84
CA ILE A 6 1.59 0.17 20.40
C ILE A 6 2.54 1.05 21.20
N LEU A 7 3.38 1.81 20.48
CA LEU A 7 4.21 2.87 21.06
C LEU A 7 3.48 4.20 21.07
N GLN A 8 2.82 4.51 19.95
CA GLN A 8 2.16 5.79 19.72
C GLN A 8 1.04 5.61 18.70
N GLN A 9 0.00 6.41 18.83
CA GLN A 9 -1.07 6.56 17.85
C GLN A 9 -1.39 8.04 17.70
N GLY A 10 -1.96 8.42 16.57
CA GLY A 10 -2.39 9.79 16.36
C GLY A 10 -3.02 10.01 15.01
N SER A 11 -3.06 11.29 14.61
CA SER A 11 -3.54 11.72 13.30
C SER A 11 -2.52 12.64 12.62
N ILE A 12 -2.51 12.63 11.29
CA ILE A 12 -1.69 13.46 10.41
C ILE A 12 -2.60 14.41 9.65
N HIS A 13 -2.38 15.72 9.73
CA HIS A 13 -3.08 16.72 8.92
C HIS A 13 -2.55 16.72 7.49
N CYS A 14 -3.22 15.98 6.61
CA CYS A 14 -2.79 15.79 5.23
C CYS A 14 -3.03 17.04 4.35
N PHE A 15 -3.96 17.92 4.74
CA PHE A 15 -4.27 19.18 4.07
C PHE A 15 -5.11 20.11 4.97
N PRO A 16 -5.36 21.38 4.58
CA PRO A 16 -6.20 22.27 5.39
C PRO A 16 -7.64 21.78 5.56
N VAL A 17 -8.17 21.90 6.78
CA VAL A 17 -9.55 21.55 7.12
C VAL A 17 -10.53 22.31 6.22
N GLY A 18 -11.55 21.61 5.73
CA GLY A 18 -12.62 22.19 4.91
C GLY A 18 -12.29 22.32 3.43
N LEU A 19 -11.15 21.79 2.97
CA LEU A 19 -10.81 21.71 1.55
C LEU A 19 -11.91 20.95 0.77
N ARG A 20 -12.27 21.47 -0.41
CA ARG A 20 -13.30 20.89 -1.27
C ARG A 20 -12.77 20.67 -2.68
N ASP A 21 -13.31 19.67 -3.35
CA ASP A 21 -13.06 19.42 -4.77
C ASP A 21 -13.82 20.41 -5.67
N GLU A 22 -13.61 20.30 -6.99
CA GLU A 22 -14.26 21.16 -7.99
C GLU A 22 -15.79 21.00 -8.02
N GLN A 23 -16.31 19.90 -7.48
CA GLN A 23 -17.75 19.61 -7.36
C GLN A 23 -18.33 20.13 -6.03
N GLY A 24 -17.50 20.73 -5.17
CA GLY A 24 -17.88 21.22 -3.85
C GLY A 24 -18.01 20.13 -2.78
N LYS A 25 -17.60 18.90 -3.05
CA LYS A 25 -17.54 17.83 -2.03
C LYS A 25 -16.31 18.03 -1.16
N LEU A 26 -16.42 17.62 0.11
CA LEU A 26 -15.29 17.70 1.03
C LEU A 26 -14.20 16.72 0.55
N ALA A 27 -12.96 17.18 0.49
CA ALA A 27 -11.82 16.30 0.27
C ALA A 27 -11.62 15.43 1.52
N ASN A 28 -11.36 14.15 1.32
CA ASN A 28 -11.13 13.18 2.38
C ASN A 28 -9.72 12.60 2.23
N ALA A 29 -8.99 12.54 3.34
CA ALA A 29 -7.71 11.86 3.45
C ALA A 29 -8.00 10.38 3.65
N GLU A 30 -7.76 9.62 2.59
CA GLU A 30 -7.89 8.16 2.51
C GLU A 30 -6.47 7.65 2.22
N VAL A 31 -5.62 7.62 3.25
CA VAL A 31 -4.17 7.34 3.12
C VAL A 31 -3.95 5.84 3.20
N SER A 32 -3.63 5.26 2.05
CA SER A 32 -3.49 3.82 1.82
C SER A 32 -2.04 3.37 1.73
N ALA A 33 -1.12 4.23 1.27
CA ALA A 33 0.29 3.88 1.10
C ALA A 33 1.22 4.66 2.03
N VAL A 34 2.24 4.00 2.57
CA VAL A 34 3.35 4.65 3.29
C VAL A 34 4.66 3.91 3.08
N MET A 35 5.77 4.65 2.95
CA MET A 35 7.13 4.11 3.05
C MET A 35 8.02 5.05 3.87
N TYR A 36 9.15 4.56 4.35
CA TYR A 36 10.14 5.35 5.09
C TYR A 36 11.47 5.40 4.35
N ASP A 37 12.00 6.60 4.10
CA ASP A 37 13.27 6.80 3.38
C ASP A 37 14.52 6.89 4.28
N GLY A 38 14.35 6.64 5.59
CA GLY A 38 15.40 6.84 6.60
C GLY A 38 15.36 8.21 7.29
N GLU A 39 14.54 9.13 6.81
CA GLU A 39 14.33 10.46 7.40
C GLU A 39 12.85 10.87 7.42
N ARG A 40 12.12 10.59 6.34
CA ARG A 40 10.76 11.02 6.08
C ARG A 40 9.85 9.84 5.79
N LEU A 41 8.59 9.99 6.17
CA LEU A 41 7.51 9.18 5.64
C LEU A 41 7.08 9.78 4.30
N LEU A 42 7.01 8.94 3.28
CA LEU A 42 6.29 9.22 2.05
C LEU A 42 4.92 8.56 2.17
N LEU A 43 3.85 9.33 1.96
CA LEU A 43 2.46 8.88 2.08
C LEU A 43 1.69 9.16 0.79
N ALA A 44 0.72 8.31 0.49
CA ALA A 44 -0.21 8.57 -0.60
C ALA A 44 -1.65 8.32 -0.19
N SER A 45 -2.52 9.21 -0.67
CA SER A 45 -3.96 9.00 -0.60
C SER A 45 -4.49 8.31 -1.85
N ASP A 46 -5.47 7.42 -1.66
CA ASP A 46 -6.20 6.81 -2.77
C ASP A 46 -7.03 7.87 -3.55
N LYS A 47 -7.42 8.98 -2.90
CA LYS A 47 -8.15 10.10 -3.49
C LYS A 47 -7.23 11.27 -3.86
N PRO A 48 -7.53 11.96 -4.98
CA PRO A 48 -6.84 13.20 -5.30
C PRO A 48 -7.06 14.28 -4.25
N ILE A 49 -6.00 14.99 -3.85
CA ILE A 49 -6.08 16.16 -2.98
C ILE A 49 -6.22 17.43 -3.86
N PRO A 50 -7.36 18.16 -3.81
CA PRO A 50 -7.63 19.26 -4.75
C PRO A 50 -6.66 20.44 -4.64
N GLY A 51 -6.13 20.91 -5.76
CA GLY A 51 -5.35 22.15 -5.86
C GLY A 51 -4.10 22.04 -6.74
N GLU A 52 -3.64 23.18 -7.26
CA GLU A 52 -2.45 23.22 -8.12
C GLU A 52 -1.17 22.77 -7.40
N HIS A 53 -1.00 23.22 -6.16
CA HIS A 53 0.18 22.94 -5.33
C HIS A 53 0.00 21.76 -4.37
N ARG A 54 -1.00 20.90 -4.62
CA ARG A 54 -1.29 19.71 -3.83
C ARG A 54 -1.33 18.47 -4.71
N SER A 55 -1.13 17.33 -4.09
CA SER A 55 -1.08 16.02 -4.74
C SER A 55 -1.52 14.97 -3.73
N ALA A 56 -1.99 13.82 -4.23
CA ALA A 56 -2.28 12.67 -3.40
C ALA A 56 -1.02 12.12 -2.71
N VAL A 57 0.17 12.36 -3.27
CA VAL A 57 1.46 11.96 -2.71
C VAL A 57 2.12 13.13 -2.00
N PHE A 58 2.57 12.90 -0.78
CA PHE A 58 3.27 13.88 0.05
C PHE A 58 4.29 13.21 0.97
N ALA A 59 5.21 14.00 1.49
CA ALA A 59 6.24 13.56 2.42
C ALA A 59 6.24 14.44 3.67
N LEU A 60 6.60 13.85 4.82
CA LEU A 60 6.80 14.59 6.07
C LEU A 60 7.91 13.93 6.91
N PRO A 61 8.65 14.68 7.73
CA PRO A 61 9.67 14.11 8.61
C PRO A 61 9.08 13.12 9.63
N MET A 62 9.79 12.02 9.88
CA MET A 62 9.55 11.17 11.04
C MET A 62 10.54 11.53 12.14
N THR A 63 10.02 11.96 13.29
CA THR A 63 10.84 12.36 14.45
C THR A 63 10.66 11.37 15.60
N ASP A 64 11.42 11.55 16.68
CA ASP A 64 11.23 10.77 17.91
C ASP A 64 9.85 11.00 18.56
N ASP A 65 9.23 12.16 18.30
CA ASP A 65 7.87 12.49 18.75
C ASP A 65 6.78 12.01 17.77
N GLY A 66 7.16 11.35 16.66
CA GLY A 66 6.27 10.90 15.61
C GLY A 66 6.33 11.76 14.33
N PRO A 67 5.33 11.61 13.43
CA PRO A 67 5.26 12.35 12.18
C PRO A 67 5.08 13.87 12.40
N ASP A 68 5.91 14.70 11.76
CA ASP A 68 5.81 16.18 11.79
C ASP A 68 5.09 16.72 10.54
N ASP A 69 3.77 16.80 10.62
CA ASP A 69 2.91 17.29 9.53
C ASP A 69 3.04 18.80 9.25
N SER A 70 3.72 19.56 10.12
CA SER A 70 3.98 20.99 9.90
C SER A 70 4.99 21.25 8.77
N GLN A 71 5.75 20.23 8.40
CA GLN A 71 6.76 20.26 7.33
C GLN A 71 6.34 19.44 6.10
N LEU A 72 5.04 19.18 5.94
CA LEU A 72 4.50 18.41 4.82
C LEU A 72 4.83 19.04 3.46
N GLU A 73 5.36 18.22 2.55
CA GLU A 73 5.69 18.58 1.17
C GLU A 73 4.88 17.73 0.18
N TYR A 74 4.16 18.35 -0.74
CA TYR A 74 3.42 17.64 -1.80
C TYR A 74 4.27 17.38 -3.04
N PHE A 75 4.18 16.17 -3.58
CA PHE A 75 4.87 15.80 -4.82
C PHE A 75 3.98 16.09 -6.02
N THR A 76 4.23 17.23 -6.67
CA THR A 76 3.32 17.81 -7.68
C THR A 76 3.72 17.52 -9.13
N THR A 77 4.68 16.63 -9.36
CA THR A 77 5.08 16.20 -10.72
C THR A 77 3.85 15.68 -11.48
N PRO A 78 3.65 16.06 -12.77
CA PRO A 78 2.40 15.76 -13.49
C PRO A 78 1.98 14.28 -13.50
N LEU A 79 2.92 13.35 -13.63
CA LEU A 79 2.62 11.92 -13.64
C LEU A 79 2.15 11.43 -12.25
N ILE A 80 2.79 11.91 -11.17
CA ILE A 80 2.38 11.63 -9.79
C ILE A 80 0.97 12.17 -9.52
N LYS A 81 0.67 13.41 -9.96
CA LYS A 81 -0.66 14.02 -9.78
C LYS A 81 -1.77 13.33 -10.57
N ARG A 82 -1.44 12.68 -11.70
CA ARG A 82 -2.42 12.07 -12.60
C ARG A 82 -2.84 10.68 -12.15
N ALA A 83 -1.94 9.92 -11.54
CA ALA A 83 -2.29 8.62 -10.98
C ALA A 83 -3.31 8.78 -9.83
N VAL A 84 -4.25 7.84 -9.75
CA VAL A 84 -5.35 7.85 -8.78
C VAL A 84 -5.47 6.45 -8.18
N LYS A 85 -5.95 6.35 -6.95
CA LYS A 85 -5.96 5.13 -6.14
C LYS A 85 -4.56 4.58 -5.97
N TYR A 86 -3.65 5.40 -5.41
CA TYR A 86 -2.43 4.83 -4.82
C TYR A 86 -2.87 3.83 -3.76
N GLU A 87 -2.21 2.68 -3.71
CA GLU A 87 -2.53 1.65 -2.72
C GLU A 87 -1.28 1.25 -1.92
N ASP A 88 -0.07 1.28 -2.51
CA ASP A 88 1.14 0.99 -1.75
C ASP A 88 2.41 1.64 -2.34
N PHE A 89 3.45 1.70 -1.50
CA PHE A 89 4.81 2.09 -1.87
C PHE A 89 5.80 0.98 -1.59
N ALA A 90 6.92 0.99 -2.32
CA ALA A 90 8.09 0.19 -1.97
C ALA A 90 9.38 0.97 -2.25
N LEU A 91 10.43 0.69 -1.47
CA LEU A 91 11.79 0.99 -1.87
C LEU A 91 12.39 -0.22 -2.59
N THR A 92 13.16 0.01 -3.66
CA THR A 92 13.96 -1.07 -4.26
C THR A 92 14.90 -1.67 -3.22
N ALA A 93 15.27 -2.94 -3.38
CA ALA A 93 16.07 -3.67 -2.37
C ALA A 93 17.43 -3.00 -2.06
N ASP A 94 17.95 -2.17 -2.97
CA ASP A 94 19.16 -1.37 -2.79
C ASP A 94 18.93 0.03 -2.20
N GLY A 95 17.68 0.37 -1.90
CA GLY A 95 17.23 1.64 -1.31
C GLY A 95 17.33 2.85 -2.24
N LYS A 96 17.52 2.66 -3.55
CA LYS A 96 17.81 3.78 -4.47
C LYS A 96 16.62 4.34 -5.21
N HIS A 97 15.55 3.57 -5.38
CA HIS A 97 14.36 4.01 -6.11
C HIS A 97 13.11 3.78 -5.28
N VAL A 98 12.16 4.69 -5.44
CA VAL A 98 10.79 4.57 -4.94
C VAL A 98 9.94 3.97 -6.03
N LEU A 99 9.08 3.03 -5.64
CA LEU A 99 8.04 2.43 -6.45
C LEU A 99 6.69 2.76 -5.83
N ALA A 100 5.71 3.11 -6.66
CA ALA A 100 4.35 3.40 -6.22
C ALA A 100 3.34 2.67 -7.11
N THR A 101 2.43 1.92 -6.52
CA THR A 101 1.39 1.20 -7.27
C THR A 101 0.02 1.84 -7.05
N THR A 102 -0.82 1.77 -8.08
CA THR A 102 -2.25 2.02 -7.95
C THR A 102 -3.04 0.70 -7.90
N GLY A 103 -4.36 0.78 -7.74
CA GLY A 103 -5.24 -0.38 -7.56
C GLY A 103 -5.36 -1.36 -8.73
N PHE A 104 -5.13 -0.92 -9.98
CA PHE A 104 -5.39 -1.72 -11.20
C PHE A 104 -6.81 -2.33 -11.28
N ASP A 105 -7.78 -1.76 -10.55
CA ASP A 105 -9.15 -2.28 -10.39
C ASP A 105 -10.12 -1.76 -11.46
N ARG A 106 -9.68 -0.82 -12.31
CA ARG A 106 -10.52 -0.15 -13.30
C ARG A 106 -9.82 -0.06 -14.63
N ILE A 107 -10.48 -0.48 -15.69
CA ILE A 107 -10.00 -0.32 -17.06
C ILE A 107 -11.19 -0.08 -17.98
N ASP A 108 -10.97 0.70 -19.03
CA ASP A 108 -11.87 0.82 -20.17
C ASP A 108 -11.14 0.21 -21.38
N ASP A 109 -11.71 -0.85 -21.96
CA ASP A 109 -11.06 -1.57 -23.08
C ASP A 109 -11.14 -0.81 -24.42
N VAL A 110 -11.89 0.31 -24.46
CA VAL A 110 -12.15 1.12 -25.65
C VAL A 110 -11.49 2.49 -25.54
N THR A 111 -11.51 3.10 -24.35
CA THR A 111 -11.01 4.45 -24.10
C THR A 111 -9.81 4.46 -23.12
N HIS A 112 -9.18 5.61 -22.95
CA HIS A 112 -8.07 5.79 -22.00
C HIS A 112 -8.52 6.46 -20.69
N ASP A 113 -9.83 6.64 -20.49
CA ASP A 113 -10.40 7.45 -19.40
C ASP A 113 -10.06 6.87 -18.01
N LEU A 114 -9.76 5.57 -17.93
CA LEU A 114 -9.45 4.86 -16.69
C LEU A 114 -7.96 4.50 -16.55
N ASN A 115 -7.08 4.98 -17.44
CA ASN A 115 -5.64 4.71 -17.33
C ASN A 115 -5.03 5.26 -16.04
N ALA A 116 -5.61 6.32 -15.46
CA ALA A 116 -5.25 6.89 -14.16
C ALA A 116 -5.16 5.84 -13.02
N TYR A 117 -5.94 4.76 -13.10
CA TYR A 117 -6.02 3.69 -12.10
C TYR A 117 -5.01 2.54 -12.31
N ASN A 118 -4.19 2.59 -13.36
CA ASN A 118 -3.27 1.51 -13.74
C ASN A 118 -1.85 2.06 -13.87
N HIS A 119 -1.18 2.30 -12.75
CA HIS A 119 0.19 2.77 -12.71
C HIS A 119 1.03 1.92 -11.76
N LEU A 120 2.20 1.53 -12.25
CA LEU A 120 3.38 1.35 -11.42
C LEU A 120 4.34 2.48 -11.80
N LEU A 121 4.64 3.35 -10.85
CA LEU A 121 5.56 4.46 -11.02
C LEU A 121 6.90 4.13 -10.36
N ILE A 122 7.99 4.62 -10.96
CA ILE A 122 9.34 4.53 -10.40
C ILE A 122 10.05 5.89 -10.49
N TRP A 123 10.79 6.28 -9.45
CA TRP A 123 11.74 7.40 -9.48
C TRP A 123 12.92 7.16 -8.54
N PRO A 124 14.10 7.78 -8.79
CA PRO A 124 15.19 7.77 -7.83
C PRO A 124 14.78 8.44 -6.53
N LEU A 125 15.20 7.88 -5.39
CA LEU A 125 14.86 8.41 -4.07
C LEU A 125 15.32 9.88 -3.95
N GLY A 126 14.39 10.74 -3.52
CA GLY A 126 14.63 12.18 -3.40
C GLY A 126 14.49 12.98 -4.71
N GLU A 127 14.21 12.33 -5.85
CA GLU A 127 14.08 12.98 -7.17
C GLU A 127 12.71 12.68 -7.83
N PRO A 128 11.57 13.06 -7.20
CA PRO A 128 10.22 12.78 -7.71
C PRO A 128 9.89 13.45 -9.04
N GLU A 129 10.69 14.42 -9.49
CA GLU A 129 10.60 15.04 -10.81
C GLU A 129 11.07 14.11 -11.95
N LYS A 130 11.78 13.03 -11.63
CA LYS A 130 12.26 12.01 -12.59
C LYS A 130 11.37 10.78 -12.69
N VAL A 131 10.15 10.88 -12.18
CA VAL A 131 9.16 9.79 -12.21
C VAL A 131 8.89 9.30 -13.63
N GLN A 132 8.81 7.97 -13.75
CA GLN A 132 8.52 7.24 -14.96
C GLN A 132 7.44 6.21 -14.69
N ALA A 133 6.59 5.94 -15.69
CA ALA A 133 5.69 4.80 -15.66
C ALA A 133 6.45 3.54 -16.12
N VAL A 134 6.28 2.45 -15.38
CA VAL A 134 6.82 1.12 -15.72
C VAL A 134 5.90 0.46 -16.74
N ASP A 135 6.47 -0.16 -17.78
CA ASP A 135 5.74 -0.84 -18.86
C ASP A 135 4.54 -0.02 -19.39
N PRO A 136 4.76 1.21 -19.89
CA PRO A 136 3.69 2.04 -20.43
C PRO A 136 3.17 1.51 -21.78
N ASP A 137 1.95 1.88 -22.17
CA ASP A 137 1.48 1.61 -23.55
C ASP A 137 2.25 2.48 -24.57
N PRO A 138 2.93 1.89 -25.56
CA PRO A 138 3.69 2.65 -26.54
C PRO A 138 2.84 3.40 -27.57
N ARG A 139 1.52 3.16 -27.65
CA ARG A 139 0.71 3.57 -28.81
C ARG A 139 0.20 5.00 -28.78
N ASP A 140 0.00 5.61 -27.60
CA ASP A 140 -0.80 6.85 -27.52
C ASP A 140 -0.24 7.96 -26.62
N GLY A 141 0.97 7.80 -26.05
CA GLY A 141 1.55 8.82 -25.15
C GLY A 141 0.74 9.03 -23.86
N VAL A 142 -0.14 8.08 -23.51
CA VAL A 142 -0.93 8.08 -22.28
C VAL A 142 -0.17 7.26 -21.24
N GLU A 143 0.28 7.94 -20.19
CA GLU A 143 1.32 7.51 -19.25
C GLU A 143 0.90 6.43 -18.22
N GLY A 144 -0.05 5.53 -18.55
CA GLY A 144 -0.44 4.40 -17.71
C GLY A 144 0.31 3.09 -18.03
N SER A 145 0.45 2.21 -17.05
CA SER A 145 1.17 0.92 -17.11
C SER A 145 0.32 -0.21 -17.73
N LEU A 146 -0.15 -0.03 -18.97
CA LEU A 146 -1.04 -1.01 -19.62
C LEU A 146 -0.33 -2.30 -20.05
N GLU A 147 0.94 -2.25 -20.43
CA GLU A 147 1.69 -3.48 -20.70
C GLU A 147 1.92 -4.27 -19.42
N LEU A 148 2.13 -3.61 -18.27
CA LEU A 148 2.12 -4.26 -16.97
C LEU A 148 0.76 -4.88 -16.67
N ARG A 149 -0.35 -4.18 -16.92
CA ARG A 149 -1.70 -4.74 -16.77
C ARG A 149 -1.88 -6.02 -17.57
N ASN A 150 -1.38 -6.09 -18.81
CA ASN A 150 -1.44 -7.31 -19.62
C ASN A 150 -0.65 -8.46 -18.97
N LYS A 151 0.54 -8.18 -18.44
CA LYS A 151 1.34 -9.17 -17.72
C LYS A 151 0.63 -9.65 -16.44
N LEU A 152 0.03 -8.74 -15.67
CA LEU A 152 -0.78 -9.05 -14.48
C LEU A 152 -2.01 -9.89 -14.85
N ASN A 153 -2.74 -9.55 -15.92
CA ASN A 153 -3.87 -10.34 -16.41
C ASN A 153 -3.47 -11.79 -16.70
N HIS A 154 -2.28 -12.00 -17.29
CA HIS A 154 -1.78 -13.34 -17.56
C HIS A 154 -1.45 -14.11 -16.27
N ALA A 155 -0.78 -13.46 -15.32
CA ALA A 155 -0.41 -14.06 -14.03
C ALA A 155 -1.63 -14.30 -13.11
N ILE A 156 -2.66 -13.47 -13.20
CA ILE A 156 -3.85 -13.52 -12.34
C ILE A 156 -4.93 -14.43 -12.92
N GLY A 157 -5.10 -14.45 -14.24
CA GLY A 157 -6.04 -15.34 -14.93
C GLY A 157 -7.51 -14.98 -14.74
N LEU A 158 -7.82 -13.84 -14.14
CA LEU A 158 -9.17 -13.32 -13.92
C LEU A 158 -9.29 -11.88 -14.47
N PRO A 159 -10.47 -11.50 -14.99
CA PRO A 159 -10.66 -10.19 -15.62
C PRO A 159 -10.72 -9.02 -14.62
N TYR A 160 -11.12 -9.28 -13.37
CA TYR A 160 -11.11 -8.29 -12.29
C TYR A 160 -10.13 -8.70 -11.20
N TYR A 161 -9.35 -7.74 -10.73
CA TYR A 161 -8.52 -7.84 -9.54
C TYR A 161 -8.21 -6.45 -9.00
N LYS A 162 -7.86 -6.38 -7.71
CA LYS A 162 -7.32 -5.20 -7.07
C LYS A 162 -5.93 -5.51 -6.50
N ILE A 163 -4.94 -4.69 -6.86
CA ILE A 163 -3.60 -4.70 -6.27
C ILE A 163 -3.59 -3.71 -5.11
N GLU A 164 -3.18 -4.16 -3.93
CA GLU A 164 -3.00 -3.28 -2.76
C GLU A 164 -1.66 -3.47 -2.06
N GLY A 165 -0.93 -4.56 -2.32
CA GLY A 165 0.42 -4.73 -1.78
C GLY A 165 1.51 -4.45 -2.79
N LEU A 166 2.62 -3.85 -2.35
CA LEU A 166 3.82 -3.69 -3.16
C LEU A 166 5.08 -3.85 -2.32
N ALA A 167 5.95 -4.80 -2.65
CA ALA A 167 7.26 -4.90 -2.02
C ALA A 167 8.33 -5.22 -3.06
N ALA A 168 9.51 -4.63 -2.92
CA ALA A 168 10.69 -5.01 -3.67
C ALA A 168 11.71 -5.67 -2.74
N VAL A 169 11.97 -6.95 -2.99
CA VAL A 169 12.85 -7.78 -2.14
C VAL A 169 14.11 -8.16 -2.92
N PRO A 170 15.21 -8.55 -2.23
CA PRO A 170 16.35 -9.14 -2.90
C PRO A 170 15.93 -10.36 -3.73
N GLY A 171 16.49 -10.49 -4.93
CA GLY A 171 16.20 -11.57 -5.86
C GLY A 171 17.45 -12.35 -6.25
N GLU A 172 17.27 -13.56 -6.77
CA GLU A 172 18.38 -14.38 -7.29
C GLU A 172 18.86 -13.92 -8.69
N LEU A 173 18.06 -13.09 -9.36
CA LEU A 173 18.29 -12.54 -10.70
C LEU A 173 18.08 -11.02 -10.69
N GLY A 174 18.84 -10.32 -11.54
CA GLY A 174 18.68 -8.88 -11.74
C GLY A 174 19.03 -8.07 -10.49
N ASP A 175 18.29 -6.98 -10.30
CA ASP A 175 18.43 -6.09 -9.14
C ASP A 175 17.50 -6.47 -7.99
N GLY A 176 16.46 -7.28 -8.25
CA GLY A 176 15.55 -7.75 -7.22
C GLY A 176 14.35 -8.52 -7.77
N LEU A 177 13.43 -8.83 -6.87
CA LEU A 177 12.12 -9.43 -7.14
C LEU A 177 11.04 -8.41 -6.72
N LEU A 178 10.17 -8.02 -7.65
CA LEU A 178 9.04 -7.15 -7.35
C LEU A 178 7.81 -7.99 -7.08
N LEU A 179 7.15 -7.73 -5.95
CA LEU A 179 5.99 -8.42 -5.44
C LEU A 179 4.78 -7.49 -5.49
N PHE A 180 3.67 -7.99 -6.00
CA PHE A 180 2.36 -7.34 -5.98
C PHE A 180 1.40 -8.19 -5.15
N GLY A 181 0.80 -7.57 -4.15
CA GLY A 181 -0.26 -8.14 -3.35
C GLY A 181 -1.60 -7.96 -4.02
N VAL A 182 -2.28 -9.08 -4.30
CA VAL A 182 -3.65 -9.10 -4.83
C VAL A 182 -4.61 -9.20 -3.64
N ARG A 183 -5.49 -8.21 -3.49
CA ARG A 183 -6.55 -8.15 -2.46
C ARG A 183 -7.83 -8.81 -2.92
N GLU A 184 -8.24 -8.50 -4.15
CA GLU A 184 -9.50 -8.95 -4.73
C GLU A 184 -9.23 -9.62 -6.06
N GLN A 185 -10.03 -10.62 -6.39
CA GLN A 185 -10.06 -11.18 -7.74
C GLN A 185 -11.44 -11.76 -8.07
N GLY A 186 -11.86 -11.65 -9.32
CA GLY A 186 -13.20 -12.10 -9.71
C GLY A 186 -13.54 -11.86 -11.18
N GLN A 187 -14.82 -11.98 -11.50
CA GLN A 187 -15.31 -11.66 -12.84
C GLN A 187 -15.52 -10.16 -13.03
N ARG A 188 -15.91 -9.45 -11.97
CA ARG A 188 -16.28 -8.03 -11.97
C ARG A 188 -16.03 -7.40 -10.60
N HIS A 189 -16.03 -6.07 -10.54
CA HIS A 189 -15.91 -5.30 -9.29
C HIS A 189 -17.03 -5.53 -8.25
N ASP A 190 -18.14 -6.15 -8.64
CA ASP A 190 -19.26 -6.51 -7.78
C ASP A 190 -19.43 -8.04 -7.65
N ASP A 191 -18.48 -8.81 -8.18
CA ASP A 191 -18.42 -10.28 -8.18
C ASP A 191 -16.96 -10.72 -8.04
N PHE A 192 -16.44 -10.56 -6.82
CA PHE A 192 -15.08 -10.88 -6.43
C PHE A 192 -15.04 -11.62 -5.08
N ALA A 193 -13.90 -12.24 -4.80
CA ALA A 193 -13.54 -12.74 -3.48
C ALA A 193 -12.34 -11.96 -2.95
N TYR A 194 -12.28 -11.77 -1.64
CA TYR A 194 -11.05 -11.35 -0.97
C TYR A 194 -10.04 -12.49 -1.03
N VAL A 195 -8.78 -12.14 -1.28
CA VAL A 195 -7.67 -13.09 -1.39
C VAL A 195 -6.42 -12.50 -0.74
N SER A 196 -5.50 -13.39 -0.35
CA SER A 196 -4.15 -13.01 0.08
C SER A 196 -3.13 -13.70 -0.82
N ARG A 197 -2.93 -13.12 -2.00
CA ARG A 197 -2.12 -13.70 -3.08
C ARG A 197 -0.99 -12.75 -3.47
N VAL A 198 0.18 -13.31 -3.76
CA VAL A 198 1.35 -12.55 -4.18
C VAL A 198 1.75 -13.02 -5.58
N VAL A 199 1.78 -12.07 -6.52
CA VAL A 199 2.35 -12.26 -7.86
C VAL A 199 3.62 -11.43 -8.00
N GLY A 200 4.57 -11.88 -8.81
CA GLY A 200 5.80 -11.12 -8.96
C GLY A 200 6.72 -11.65 -10.06
N ALA A 201 7.75 -10.85 -10.33
CA ALA A 201 8.77 -11.11 -11.34
C ALA A 201 10.07 -10.41 -10.95
N HIS A 202 11.18 -10.99 -11.38
CA HIS A 202 12.49 -10.37 -11.26
C HIS A 202 12.58 -9.15 -12.17
N TYR A 203 13.33 -8.16 -11.71
CA TYR A 203 13.51 -6.91 -12.44
C TYR A 203 14.96 -6.43 -12.43
N VAL A 204 15.24 -5.51 -13.33
CA VAL A 204 16.42 -4.64 -13.30
C VAL A 204 15.98 -3.18 -13.44
N VAL A 205 16.75 -2.26 -12.87
CA VAL A 205 16.64 -0.84 -13.17
C VAL A 205 17.61 -0.53 -14.31
N ASN A 206 17.06 -0.15 -15.46
CA ASN A 206 17.84 0.09 -16.67
C ASN A 206 18.66 1.39 -16.57
N ALA A 207 19.48 1.67 -17.60
CA ALA A 207 20.33 2.86 -17.63
C ALA A 207 19.57 4.20 -17.62
N SER A 208 18.27 4.21 -17.95
CA SER A 208 17.40 5.39 -17.82
C SER A 208 16.73 5.53 -16.46
N GLY A 209 16.98 4.61 -15.52
CA GLY A 209 16.36 4.60 -14.19
C GLY A 209 14.93 4.06 -14.18
N ASN A 210 14.49 3.35 -15.24
CA ASN A 210 13.18 2.71 -15.28
C ASN A 210 13.30 1.22 -14.96
N LEU A 211 12.22 0.62 -14.45
CA LEU A 211 12.13 -0.80 -14.15
C LEU A 211 11.84 -1.60 -15.42
N GLU A 212 12.59 -2.68 -15.64
CA GLU A 212 12.33 -3.67 -16.67
C GLU A 212 12.23 -5.06 -16.03
N PHE A 213 11.11 -5.76 -16.26
CA PHE A 213 10.98 -7.16 -15.87
C PHE A 213 11.84 -8.04 -16.77
N ILE A 214 12.62 -8.94 -16.16
CA ILE A 214 13.55 -9.83 -16.87
C ILE A 214 13.07 -11.28 -16.93
N ASP A 215 11.95 -11.59 -16.29
CA ASP A 215 11.19 -12.83 -16.43
C ASP A 215 9.68 -12.57 -16.39
N GLU A 216 8.87 -13.64 -16.46
CA GLU A 216 7.42 -13.54 -16.49
C GLU A 216 6.83 -13.33 -15.08
N LEU A 217 5.83 -12.45 -14.99
CA LEU A 217 4.97 -12.36 -13.80
C LEU A 217 4.28 -13.69 -13.59
N ARG A 218 4.36 -14.19 -12.36
CA ARG A 218 3.76 -15.44 -11.93
C ARG A 218 3.26 -15.34 -10.51
N GLU A 219 2.35 -16.23 -10.13
CA GLU A 219 2.07 -16.45 -8.72
C GLU A 219 3.33 -16.97 -8.02
N LEU A 220 3.66 -16.31 -6.91
CA LEU A 220 4.78 -16.68 -6.06
C LEU A 220 4.28 -17.29 -4.76
N TYR A 221 3.15 -16.80 -4.25
CA TYR A 221 2.63 -17.23 -2.97
C TYR A 221 1.12 -16.98 -2.84
N ALA A 222 0.45 -17.77 -2.01
CA ALA A 222 -0.93 -17.55 -1.59
C ALA A 222 -1.14 -18.17 -0.21
N PHE A 223 -1.93 -17.53 0.64
CA PHE A 223 -2.42 -18.12 1.89
C PHE A 223 -3.86 -17.71 2.17
N GLU A 224 -4.52 -18.43 3.06
CA GLU A 224 -5.87 -18.15 3.51
C GLU A 224 -5.84 -17.68 4.97
N PRO A 225 -6.01 -16.37 5.26
CA PRO A 225 -5.99 -15.84 6.61
C PRO A 225 -6.92 -16.58 7.58
N THR A 226 -8.08 -17.01 7.10
CA THR A 226 -9.11 -17.68 7.91
C THR A 226 -8.77 -19.13 8.28
N GLU A 227 -7.70 -19.71 7.73
CA GLU A 227 -7.17 -21.01 8.20
C GLU A 227 -6.49 -20.88 9.58
N HIS A 228 -6.09 -19.67 9.99
CA HIS A 228 -5.55 -19.43 11.32
C HIS A 228 -6.67 -19.26 12.35
N GLU A 229 -6.63 -20.00 13.47
CA GLU A 229 -7.70 -20.01 14.49
C GLU A 229 -7.99 -18.64 15.14
N GLY A 230 -7.02 -17.74 15.11
CA GLY A 230 -7.12 -16.37 15.61
C GLY A 230 -7.80 -15.37 14.66
N VAL A 231 -8.14 -15.76 13.44
CA VAL A 231 -8.74 -14.88 12.43
C VAL A 231 -10.16 -15.33 12.12
N ALA A 232 -11.12 -14.53 12.56
CA ALA A 232 -12.54 -14.88 12.46
C ALA A 232 -13.26 -14.20 11.29
N ILE A 233 -12.65 -13.19 10.67
CA ILE A 233 -13.26 -12.35 9.64
C ILE A 233 -12.51 -12.55 8.33
N GLU A 234 -13.25 -12.79 7.25
CA GLU A 234 -12.70 -12.82 5.88
C GLU A 234 -12.04 -11.47 5.59
N CYS A 235 -10.78 -11.51 5.19
CA CYS A 235 -9.96 -10.33 4.93
C CYS A 235 -9.09 -10.55 3.69
N GLY A 236 -8.76 -9.44 3.02
CA GLY A 236 -7.86 -9.42 1.87
C GLY A 236 -6.50 -8.83 2.23
N LEU A 237 -5.48 -9.16 1.46
CA LEU A 237 -4.15 -8.56 1.59
C LEU A 237 -4.19 -7.07 1.22
N SER A 238 -3.78 -6.20 2.14
CA SER A 238 -3.82 -4.74 2.03
C SER A 238 -2.46 -4.07 1.88
N SER A 239 -1.36 -4.71 2.27
CA SER A 239 0.00 -4.23 1.96
C SER A 239 1.05 -5.34 2.09
N LEU A 240 2.18 -5.13 1.44
CA LEU A 240 3.41 -5.89 1.59
C LEU A 240 4.54 -4.93 1.93
N GLU A 241 5.35 -5.24 2.93
CA GLU A 241 6.53 -4.41 3.23
C GLU A 241 7.72 -5.28 3.56
N TYR A 242 8.86 -4.98 2.92
CA TYR A 242 10.10 -5.71 3.15
C TYR A 242 10.84 -5.14 4.35
N ASP A 243 11.21 -6.00 5.30
CA ASP A 243 12.08 -5.65 6.43
C ASP A 243 13.53 -6.02 6.09
N PRO A 244 14.37 -5.05 5.66
CA PRO A 244 15.76 -5.31 5.30
C PRO A 244 16.63 -5.65 6.51
N TYR A 245 16.21 -5.34 7.74
CA TYR A 245 16.98 -5.59 8.95
C TYR A 245 16.94 -7.06 9.38
N HIS A 246 15.86 -7.75 9.05
CA HIS A 246 15.64 -9.16 9.43
C HIS A 246 15.46 -10.10 8.25
N HIS A 247 15.46 -9.58 7.02
CA HIS A 247 15.30 -10.38 5.80
C HIS A 247 13.96 -11.14 5.75
N ARG A 248 12.88 -10.41 6.03
CA ARG A 248 11.52 -10.92 6.15
C ARG A 248 10.53 -9.95 5.51
N LEU A 249 9.30 -10.42 5.32
CA LEU A 249 8.20 -9.68 4.74
C LEU A 249 7.11 -9.51 5.80
N TYR A 250 6.64 -8.28 5.98
CA TYR A 250 5.37 -8.01 6.62
C TYR A 250 4.27 -8.10 5.57
N LEU A 251 3.21 -8.82 5.90
CA LEU A 251 1.98 -8.85 5.12
C LEU A 251 0.89 -8.28 6.00
N MET A 252 0.13 -7.31 5.48
CA MET A 252 -1.02 -6.77 6.18
C MET A 252 -2.28 -7.21 5.49
N THR A 253 -3.30 -7.59 6.27
CA THR A 253 -4.63 -7.91 5.75
C THR A 253 -5.66 -7.03 6.41
N SER A 254 -6.64 -6.52 5.67
CA SER A 254 -7.70 -5.69 6.22
C SER A 254 -9.09 -6.19 5.84
N PHE A 255 -10.10 -5.76 6.59
CA PHE A 255 -11.49 -6.06 6.31
C PHE A 255 -12.38 -4.85 6.61
N GLU A 256 -13.46 -4.76 5.85
CA GLU A 256 -14.61 -3.92 6.11
C GLU A 256 -15.84 -4.77 5.77
N THR A 257 -16.61 -5.17 6.78
CA THR A 257 -17.72 -6.10 6.63
C THR A 257 -18.84 -5.77 7.62
N GLU A 258 -19.96 -6.46 7.50
CA GLU A 258 -21.08 -6.38 8.42
C GLU A 258 -21.28 -7.75 9.09
N VAL A 259 -21.08 -7.81 10.41
CA VAL A 259 -21.31 -9.02 11.22
C VAL A 259 -22.49 -8.76 12.14
N ASP A 260 -23.54 -9.59 12.04
CA ASP A 260 -24.77 -9.45 12.84
C ASP A 260 -25.43 -8.06 12.77
N ASN A 261 -25.38 -7.40 11.61
CA ASN A 261 -25.81 -6.00 11.37
C ASN A 261 -24.98 -4.94 12.10
N VAL A 262 -23.74 -5.27 12.46
CA VAL A 262 -22.77 -4.35 13.03
C VAL A 262 -21.62 -4.21 12.03
N ALA A 263 -21.38 -2.99 11.56
CA ALA A 263 -20.22 -2.69 10.75
C ALA A 263 -18.94 -3.03 11.54
N ARG A 264 -18.03 -3.76 10.90
CA ARG A 264 -16.75 -4.19 11.44
C ARG A 264 -15.68 -3.79 10.46
N ILE A 265 -14.68 -3.09 10.97
CA ILE A 265 -13.51 -2.65 10.26
C ILE A 265 -12.28 -3.03 11.07
N GLY A 266 -11.18 -3.34 10.41
CA GLY A 266 -9.94 -3.70 11.09
C GLY A 266 -8.92 -4.33 10.17
N GLY A 267 -7.92 -4.96 10.79
CA GLY A 267 -6.91 -5.71 10.07
C GLY A 267 -5.98 -6.51 10.97
N TYR A 268 -5.12 -7.29 10.36
CA TYR A 268 -4.13 -8.15 11.02
C TYR A 268 -2.75 -7.94 10.38
N LEU A 269 -1.71 -8.10 11.20
CA LEU A 269 -0.33 -8.09 10.75
C LEU A 269 0.25 -9.50 10.78
N TRP A 270 0.94 -9.86 9.72
CA TRP A 270 1.57 -11.16 9.54
C TRP A 270 3.05 -11.00 9.22
N LEU A 271 3.81 -12.03 9.55
CA LEU A 271 5.23 -12.11 9.28
C LEU A 271 5.57 -13.34 8.46
N MET A 272 6.37 -13.16 7.42
CA MET A 272 6.90 -14.24 6.60
C MET A 272 8.42 -14.08 6.47
N GLU A 273 9.18 -15.10 6.81
CA GLU A 273 10.60 -15.14 6.44
C GLU A 273 10.72 -15.13 4.92
N LEU A 274 11.68 -14.42 4.33
CA LEU A 274 11.69 -14.23 2.87
C LEU A 274 11.82 -15.55 2.11
N ASP A 275 12.59 -16.51 2.65
CA ASP A 275 12.74 -17.87 2.11
C ASP A 275 11.39 -18.60 1.99
N ASN A 276 10.39 -18.22 2.80
CA ASN A 276 9.08 -18.86 2.81
C ASN A 276 8.24 -18.57 1.57
N LEU A 277 8.58 -17.53 0.79
CA LEU A 277 8.05 -17.33 -0.56
C LEU A 277 8.33 -18.54 -1.47
N THR A 278 9.42 -19.26 -1.23
CA THR A 278 9.80 -20.45 -2.03
C THR A 278 9.41 -21.77 -1.37
N THR A 279 9.47 -21.84 -0.03
CA THR A 279 9.14 -23.08 0.70
C THR A 279 7.64 -23.31 0.83
N GLY A 280 6.83 -22.25 0.74
CA GLY A 280 5.38 -22.32 0.90
C GLY A 280 4.93 -22.40 2.35
N GLU A 281 5.81 -22.16 3.33
CA GLU A 281 5.41 -22.11 4.74
C GLU A 281 4.47 -20.92 5.01
N PRO A 282 3.39 -21.11 5.79
CA PRO A 282 2.42 -20.05 6.10
C PRO A 282 3.05 -18.88 6.86
N PRO A 283 2.61 -17.63 6.65
CA PRO A 283 3.06 -16.52 7.48
C PRO A 283 2.53 -16.70 8.91
N ALA A 284 3.31 -16.22 9.88
CA ALA A 284 2.93 -16.23 11.29
C ALA A 284 2.13 -14.96 11.64
N LEU A 285 0.99 -15.13 12.29
CA LEU A 285 0.21 -14.02 12.82
C LEU A 285 0.97 -13.31 13.94
N ILE A 286 1.02 -11.98 13.90
CA ILE A 286 1.57 -11.17 14.98
C ILE A 286 0.59 -11.14 16.14
N LEU A 287 1.11 -11.35 17.36
CA LEU A 287 0.32 -11.36 18.57
C LEU A 287 0.49 -10.08 19.37
N GLY A 288 -0.54 -9.69 20.12
CA GLY A 288 -0.41 -8.70 21.18
C GLY A 288 0.42 -9.23 22.35
N MET A 289 0.76 -8.32 23.28
CA MET A 289 1.55 -8.68 24.45
C MET A 289 0.89 -9.73 25.35
N ASP A 290 -0.45 -9.76 25.36
CA ASP A 290 -1.27 -10.74 26.07
C ASP A 290 -1.32 -12.13 25.39
N GLY A 291 -0.73 -12.28 24.20
CA GLY A 291 -0.69 -13.52 23.43
C GLY A 291 -1.92 -13.76 22.55
N THR A 292 -2.84 -12.80 22.43
CA THR A 292 -3.96 -12.85 21.48
C THR A 292 -3.54 -12.28 20.12
N PRO A 293 -4.25 -12.57 19.02
CA PRO A 293 -4.06 -11.89 17.74
C PRO A 293 -3.99 -10.37 17.89
N PHE A 294 -3.00 -9.73 17.28
CA PHE A 294 -2.95 -8.27 17.20
C PHE A 294 -3.91 -7.80 16.09
N GLU A 295 -5.10 -7.36 16.48
CA GLU A 295 -6.12 -6.80 15.58
C GLU A 295 -6.07 -5.26 15.64
N PHE A 296 -5.99 -4.61 14.47
CA PHE A 296 -6.15 -3.16 14.36
C PHE A 296 -7.62 -2.76 14.45
N GLU A 297 -7.91 -1.67 15.18
CA GLU A 297 -9.28 -1.11 15.27
C GLU A 297 -9.76 -0.44 13.96
N HIS A 298 -8.83 -0.16 13.04
CA HIS A 298 -9.03 0.60 11.81
C HIS A 298 -8.55 -0.23 10.61
N LYS A 299 -9.01 0.10 9.40
CA LYS A 299 -8.64 -0.59 8.16
C LYS A 299 -7.19 -0.29 7.81
N ALA A 300 -6.33 -1.23 8.19
CA ALA A 300 -4.88 -1.11 8.07
C ALA A 300 -4.44 -1.37 6.63
N GLU A 301 -3.93 -0.34 5.96
CA GLU A 301 -3.55 -0.41 4.54
C GLU A 301 -2.04 -0.26 4.35
N GLY A 302 -1.42 0.87 4.66
CA GLY A 302 0.02 1.05 4.42
C GLY A 302 0.89 0.70 5.62
N LEU A 303 2.06 0.11 5.39
CA LEU A 303 3.06 -0.21 6.42
C LEU A 303 4.48 0.20 5.98
N ALA A 304 5.23 0.84 6.88
CA ALA A 304 6.64 1.16 6.66
C ALA A 304 7.52 0.62 7.81
N VAL A 305 8.64 -0.02 7.47
CA VAL A 305 9.67 -0.40 8.45
C VAL A 305 10.55 0.80 8.75
N LEU A 306 10.58 1.23 10.02
CA LEU A 306 11.37 2.41 10.43
C LEU A 306 12.79 2.04 10.85
N ASP A 307 12.92 0.92 11.57
CA ASP A 307 14.19 0.35 11.99
C ASP A 307 14.01 -1.12 12.41
N HIS A 308 14.99 -1.65 13.14
CA HIS A 308 14.99 -3.04 13.60
C HIS A 308 13.75 -3.44 14.42
N GLU A 309 13.13 -2.54 15.15
CA GLU A 309 12.09 -2.90 16.12
C GLU A 309 10.82 -2.06 15.92
N ARG A 310 10.81 -1.09 15.01
CA ARG A 310 9.68 -0.18 14.83
C ARG A 310 9.09 -0.26 13.43
N VAL A 311 7.77 -0.36 13.38
CA VAL A 311 6.98 -0.27 12.14
C VAL A 311 5.88 0.76 12.28
N PHE A 312 5.59 1.48 11.20
CA PHE A 312 4.59 2.54 11.12
C PHE A 312 3.44 2.09 10.23
N VAL A 313 2.20 2.29 10.68
CA VAL A 313 0.99 1.84 9.98
C VAL A 313 0.05 3.02 9.79
N VAL A 314 -0.51 3.14 8.59
CA VAL A 314 -1.57 4.10 8.24
C VAL A 314 -2.88 3.41 7.96
N TYR A 315 -3.97 4.14 8.12
CA TYR A 315 -5.33 3.61 7.96
C TYR A 315 -6.08 4.31 6.83
N ASP A 316 -6.67 3.52 5.94
CA ASP A 316 -7.67 3.97 4.99
C ASP A 316 -9.04 3.44 5.39
N ASN A 317 -9.68 4.21 6.28
CA ASN A 317 -11.03 3.92 6.75
C ASN A 317 -12.12 4.31 5.73
N ASP A 318 -11.75 4.62 4.48
CA ASP A 318 -12.67 5.14 3.47
C ASP A 318 -13.46 6.34 4.03
N ARG A 319 -14.77 6.17 4.20
CA ARG A 319 -15.69 7.19 4.72
C ARG A 319 -15.96 7.09 6.21
N GLU A 320 -15.45 6.06 6.88
CA GLU A 320 -15.57 5.92 8.32
C GLU A 320 -14.68 6.97 9.00
N MET A 321 -15.31 7.76 9.87
CA MET A 321 -14.70 8.93 10.49
C MET A 321 -14.33 8.68 11.94
N GLY A 322 -14.77 7.58 12.53
CA GLY A 322 -14.45 7.19 13.90
C GLY A 322 -12.95 7.14 14.15
N VAL A 323 -12.50 7.70 15.28
CA VAL A 323 -11.09 7.65 15.70
C VAL A 323 -10.79 6.49 16.67
N GLY A 324 -11.82 5.91 17.28
CA GLY A 324 -11.66 4.77 18.19
C GLY A 324 -10.79 5.12 19.40
N SER A 325 -9.88 4.22 19.77
CA SER A 325 -8.98 4.45 20.91
C SER A 325 -7.85 5.46 20.66
N ILE A 326 -7.72 5.98 19.44
CA ILE A 326 -6.61 6.87 19.05
C ILE A 326 -6.74 8.28 19.63
N ASP A 327 -7.98 8.79 19.77
CA ASP A 327 -8.24 10.17 20.18
C ASP A 327 -9.52 10.25 21.02
N GLU A 328 -9.65 11.28 21.88
CA GLU A 328 -10.85 11.50 22.69
C GLU A 328 -12.03 12.05 21.88
N ARG A 329 -11.78 12.58 20.67
CA ARG A 329 -12.81 12.98 19.71
C ARG A 329 -13.63 11.75 19.29
N ASP A 330 -14.87 11.96 18.85
CA ASP A 330 -15.64 10.86 18.24
C ASP A 330 -15.23 10.65 16.77
N GLU A 331 -14.95 11.75 16.06
CA GLU A 331 -14.65 11.75 14.63
C GLU A 331 -13.38 12.56 14.32
N ARG A 332 -12.59 12.07 13.36
CA ARG A 332 -11.48 12.83 12.76
C ARG A 332 -12.00 13.93 11.84
N HIS A 333 -11.17 14.91 11.53
CA HIS A 333 -11.43 15.76 10.37
C HIS A 333 -11.18 14.99 9.08
N ALA A 334 -11.94 15.27 8.01
CA ALA A 334 -11.70 14.65 6.70
C ALA A 334 -10.31 14.96 6.13
N SER A 335 -9.61 15.95 6.66
CA SER A 335 -8.22 16.26 6.31
C SER A 335 -7.18 15.44 7.06
N GLU A 336 -7.60 14.59 8.00
CA GLU A 336 -6.71 13.82 8.88
C GLU A 336 -6.68 12.35 8.46
N ALA A 337 -5.48 11.76 8.46
CA ALA A 337 -5.29 10.31 8.37
C ALA A 337 -4.80 9.78 9.73
N LEU A 338 -5.33 8.64 10.16
CA LEU A 338 -4.93 8.01 11.43
C LEU A 338 -3.68 7.15 11.22
N TYR A 339 -2.89 6.99 12.28
CA TYR A 339 -1.71 6.12 12.26
C TYR A 339 -1.46 5.42 13.60
N THR A 340 -0.68 4.34 13.54
CA THR A 340 -0.11 3.66 14.70
C THR A 340 1.37 3.37 14.47
N LEU A 341 2.20 3.68 15.47
CA LEU A 341 3.59 3.25 15.57
C LEU A 341 3.67 2.04 16.50
N LEU A 342 4.20 0.94 16.00
CA LEU A 342 4.36 -0.31 16.74
C LEU A 342 5.83 -0.56 17.09
N HIS A 343 6.03 -1.29 18.19
CA HIS A 343 7.26 -1.96 18.52
C HIS A 343 7.10 -3.47 18.37
N MET A 344 8.05 -4.11 17.71
CA MET A 344 8.08 -5.53 17.38
C MET A 344 9.07 -6.27 18.29
N GLU A 345 8.61 -7.37 18.92
CA GLU A 345 9.38 -8.19 19.89
C GLU A 345 9.51 -9.67 19.48
#